data_AF-A0AA35ZBB7-F1
#
_entry.id   AF-A0AA35ZBB7-F1
#
_cell.length_a   1.000
_cell.length_b   1.000
_cell.length_c   1.000
_cell.angle_alpha   90.00
_cell.angle_beta   90.00
_cell.angle_gamma   90.00
#
_symmetry.space_group_name_H-M   'P 1'
#
loop_
_entity.id
_entity.type
_entity.pdbx_description
1 polymer ?
#
loop_
_entity_poly.entity_id
_entity_poly.type
_entity_poly.pdbx_seq_one_letter_code
_entity_poly.pdbx_strand_id
1 'polypeptide(L)'
;MTSQNRNYKTWTNNEEAKLVKELVNMTNVGGFKADNGFKSGYLQHLEQALKQSLPNSGILGTPHIESKIKIMKRDWQCVNDMVNGSNTSEFGYDSEKHCVTPEDLVWEAYLPVHHVMTFVFL
;
A
#
# COMPACT_ATOMS: atom_id res chain seq x y z
N MET A 1 -5.40 17.60 -25.65
CA MET A 1 -4.91 16.74 -24.55
C MET A 1 -5.99 16.72 -23.48
N THR A 2 -6.78 15.65 -23.42
CA THR A 2 -7.88 15.54 -22.46
C THR A 2 -7.29 15.32 -21.07
N SER A 3 -7.46 16.31 -20.19
CA SER A 3 -7.15 16.17 -18.77
C SER A 3 -8.05 15.06 -18.22
N GLN A 4 -7.50 13.84 -18.08
CA GLN A 4 -8.17 12.79 -17.34
C GLN A 4 -8.24 13.27 -15.89
N ASN A 5 -9.42 13.78 -15.52
CA ASN A 5 -9.79 13.99 -14.13
C ASN A 5 -9.81 12.60 -13.48
N ARG A 6 -8.64 12.15 -13.04
CA ARG A 6 -8.49 10.93 -12.26
C ARG A 6 -9.27 11.18 -10.99
N ASN A 7 -10.43 10.55 -10.86
CA ASN A 7 -11.20 10.49 -9.62
C ASN A 7 -10.33 9.77 -8.58
N TYR A 8 -9.38 10.49 -7.98
CA TYR A 8 -8.61 10.02 -6.86
C TYR A 8 -9.55 10.02 -5.66
N LYS A 9 -10.15 8.86 -5.39
CA LYS A 9 -10.87 8.67 -4.13
C LYS A 9 -9.83 8.69 -3.01
N THR A 10 -9.96 9.68 -2.12
CA THR A 10 -9.25 9.68 -0.85
C THR A 10 -9.78 8.54 0.00
N TRP A 11 -8.87 7.70 0.48
CA TRP A 11 -9.18 6.59 1.38
C TRP A 11 -9.08 7.06 2.82
N THR A 12 -10.04 6.64 3.65
CA THR A 12 -9.99 6.85 5.09
C THR A 12 -9.24 5.71 5.78
N ASN A 13 -8.65 5.98 6.95
CA ASN A 13 -7.95 4.96 7.74
C ASN A 13 -8.82 3.72 8.01
N ASN A 14 -10.13 3.90 8.19
CA ASN A 14 -11.07 2.79 8.36
C ASN A 14 -11.26 1.97 7.08
N GLU A 15 -11.41 2.61 5.92
CA GLU A 15 -11.49 1.91 4.62
C GLU A 15 -10.21 1.13 4.34
N GLU A 16 -9.04 1.72 4.60
CA GLU A 16 -7.74 1.06 4.42
C GLU A 16 -7.56 -0.11 5.38
N ALA A 17 -7.89 0.05 6.65
CA ALA A 17 -7.80 -1.03 7.64
C ALA A 17 -8.70 -2.22 7.26
N LYS A 18 -9.90 -1.97 6.72
CA LYS A 18 -10.78 -3.04 6.23
C LYS A 18 -10.21 -3.72 4.98
N LEU A 19 -9.63 -2.96 4.05
CA LEU A 19 -8.97 -3.52 2.87
C LEU A 19 -7.80 -4.43 3.27
N VAL A 20 -6.92 -3.97 4.16
CA VAL A 20 -5.78 -4.76 4.67
C VAL A 20 -6.27 -6.04 5.35
N LYS A 21 -7.29 -5.92 6.21
CA LYS A 21 -7.87 -7.08 6.90
C LYS A 21 -8.37 -8.12 5.90
N GLU A 22 -9.06 -7.71 4.84
CA GLU A 22 -9.59 -8.65 3.85
C GLU A 22 -8.47 -9.29 3.00
N LEU A 23 -7.45 -8.52 2.62
CA LEU A 23 -6.27 -9.06 1.93
C LEU A 23 -5.54 -10.14 2.75
N VAL A 24 -5.39 -9.91 4.06
CA VAL A 24 -4.79 -10.90 4.98
C VAL A 24 -5.68 -12.12 5.11
N ASN A 25 -7.00 -11.93 5.28
CA ASN A 25 -7.96 -13.02 5.34
C ASN A 25 -7.91 -13.90 4.08
N MET A 26 -7.99 -13.30 2.89
CA MET A 26 -7.88 -14.01 1.62
C MET A 26 -6.57 -14.80 1.48
N THR A 27 -5.46 -14.24 1.97
CA THR A 27 -4.15 -14.90 1.93
C THR A 27 -4.10 -16.11 2.86
N ASN A 28 -4.67 -15.98 4.06
CA ASN A 28 -4.71 -17.04 5.07
C ASN A 28 -5.66 -18.18 4.70
N VAL A 29 -6.81 -17.86 4.09
CA VAL A 29 -7.78 -18.87 3.61
C VAL A 29 -7.20 -19.67 2.43
N GLY A 30 -6.18 -19.17 1.74
CA GLY A 30 -5.47 -19.86 0.65
C GLY A 30 -6.27 -19.98 -0.66
N GLY A 31 -7.57 -19.67 -0.64
CA GLY A 31 -8.45 -19.79 -1.80
C GLY A 31 -8.11 -18.86 -2.97
N PHE A 32 -7.46 -17.72 -2.69
CA PHE A 32 -7.15 -16.69 -3.67
C PHE A 32 -5.67 -16.57 -4.03
N LYS A 33 -4.80 -17.43 -3.51
CA LYS A 33 -3.37 -17.43 -3.85
C LYS A 33 -3.13 -18.06 -5.24
N ALA A 34 -2.29 -17.42 -6.04
CA ALA A 34 -1.78 -17.90 -7.33
C ALA A 34 -0.26 -17.77 -7.36
N ASP A 35 0.42 -18.46 -8.30
CA ASP A 35 1.90 -18.47 -8.38
C ASP A 35 2.51 -17.07 -8.49
N ASN A 36 1.81 -16.14 -9.16
CA ASN A 36 2.24 -14.76 -9.36
C ASN A 36 1.39 -13.72 -8.60
N GLY A 37 0.71 -14.12 -7.51
CA GLY A 37 -0.06 -13.20 -6.67
C GLY A 37 -1.47 -13.69 -6.35
N PHE A 38 -2.49 -12.92 -6.72
CA PHE A 38 -3.89 -13.28 -6.49
C PHE A 38 -4.54 -13.90 -7.73
N LYS A 39 -5.47 -14.82 -7.53
CA LYS A 39 -6.30 -15.40 -8.60
C LYS A 39 -7.18 -14.33 -9.26
N SER A 40 -7.64 -14.60 -10.47
CA SER A 40 -8.64 -13.76 -11.14
C SER A 40 -9.90 -13.60 -10.28
N GLY A 41 -10.54 -12.44 -10.34
CA GLY A 41 -11.73 -12.12 -9.55
C GLY A 41 -11.45 -11.65 -8.11
N TYR A 42 -10.20 -11.59 -7.66
CA TYR A 42 -9.87 -11.11 -6.31
C TYR A 42 -10.37 -9.68 -6.04
N LEU A 43 -10.33 -8.79 -7.04
CA LEU A 43 -10.88 -7.43 -6.92
C LEU A 43 -12.39 -7.42 -6.70
N GLN A 44 -13.12 -8.33 -7.35
CA GLN A 44 -14.57 -8.45 -7.17
C GLN A 44 -14.90 -8.98 -5.76
N HIS A 45 -14.10 -9.91 -5.26
CA HIS A 45 -14.23 -10.40 -3.89
C HIS A 45 -13.99 -9.28 -2.86
N LEU A 46 -12.91 -8.52 -3.03
CA LEU A 46 -12.61 -7.37 -2.16
C LEU A 46 -13.70 -6.30 -2.23
N GLU A 47 -14.22 -6.01 -3.42
CA GLU A 47 -15.34 -5.06 -3.57
C GLU A 47 -16.59 -5.53 -2.82
N GLN A 48 -16.95 -6.81 -2.93
CA GLN A 48 -18.10 -7.37 -2.21
C GLN A 48 -17.90 -7.32 -0.69
N ALA A 49 -16.73 -7.71 -0.20
CA ALA A 49 -16.40 -7.68 1.23
C ALA A 49 -16.40 -6.24 1.80
N LEU A 50 -15.84 -5.28 1.06
CA LEU A 50 -15.87 -3.86 1.44
C LEU A 50 -17.28 -3.29 1.36
N LYS A 51 -18.10 -3.68 0.39
CA LYS A 51 -19.51 -3.25 0.31
C LYS A 51 -20.34 -3.81 1.46
N GLN A 52 -20.07 -5.04 1.91
CA GLN A 52 -20.74 -5.63 3.08
C GLN A 52 -20.34 -4.93 4.38
N SER A 53 -19.05 -4.60 4.54
CA SER A 53 -18.55 -3.95 5.76
C SER A 53 -18.74 -2.44 5.78
N LEU A 54 -18.77 -1.79 4.61
CA LEU A 54 -18.83 -0.35 4.38
C LEU A 54 -19.82 -0.04 3.23
N PRO A 55 -21.13 -0.24 3.42
CA PRO A 55 -22.13 -0.17 2.35
C PRO A 55 -22.22 1.20 1.65
N ASN A 56 -21.84 2.28 2.33
CA ASN A 56 -21.91 3.65 1.81
C ASN A 56 -20.55 4.20 1.34
N SER A 57 -19.52 3.36 1.25
CA SER A 57 -18.16 3.82 0.90
C SER A 57 -17.98 4.18 -0.58
N GLY A 58 -18.81 3.61 -1.46
CA GLY A 58 -18.66 3.77 -2.92
C GLY A 58 -17.35 3.20 -3.48
N ILE A 59 -16.71 2.27 -2.76
CA ILE A 59 -15.47 1.63 -3.20
C ILE A 59 -15.82 0.60 -4.29
N LEU A 60 -15.07 0.66 -5.39
CA LEU A 60 -15.19 -0.24 -6.54
C LEU A 60 -13.88 -1.02 -6.69
N GLY A 61 -13.93 -2.28 -7.11
CA GLY A 61 -12.75 -3.11 -7.36
C GLY A 61 -11.79 -2.42 -8.32
N THR A 62 -12.31 -2.01 -9.48
CA THR A 62 -11.65 -1.12 -10.43
C THR A 62 -12.48 0.15 -10.58
N PRO A 63 -11.89 1.35 -10.46
CA PRO A 63 -10.46 1.63 -10.34
C PRO A 63 -9.92 1.75 -8.90
N HIS A 64 -10.77 1.74 -7.87
CA HIS A 64 -10.37 2.21 -6.53
C HIS A 64 -9.45 1.22 -5.79
N ILE A 65 -9.86 -0.04 -5.64
CA ILE A 65 -9.09 -1.04 -4.90
C ILE A 65 -7.78 -1.38 -5.63
N GLU A 66 -7.86 -1.57 -6.95
CA GLU A 66 -6.69 -1.82 -7.80
C GLU A 66 -5.61 -0.74 -7.65
N SER A 67 -6.02 0.53 -7.75
CA SER A 67 -5.12 1.66 -7.57
C SER A 67 -4.50 1.68 -6.17
N LYS A 68 -5.31 1.44 -5.12
CA LYS A 68 -4.83 1.46 -3.73
C LYS A 68 -3.82 0.34 -3.47
N ILE A 69 -4.08 -0.88 -3.92
CA ILE A 69 -3.14 -2.01 -3.79
C ILE A 69 -1.82 -1.71 -4.53
N LYS A 70 -1.89 -1.10 -5.71
CA LYS A 70 -0.70 -0.73 -6.48
C LYS A 70 0.16 0.30 -5.74
N ILE A 71 -0.48 1.29 -5.10
CA ILE A 71 0.22 2.28 -4.26
C ILE A 71 0.84 1.58 -3.05
N MET A 72 0.08 0.79 -2.30
CA MET A 72 0.58 0.09 -1.11
C MET A 72 1.77 -0.83 -1.41
N LYS A 73 1.76 -1.52 -2.57
CA LYS A 73 2.90 -2.32 -3.01
C LYS A 73 4.14 -1.48 -3.28
N ARG A 74 3.98 -0.32 -3.91
CA ARG A 74 5.09 0.60 -4.18
C ARG A 74 5.67 1.17 -2.88
N ASP A 75 4.80 1.58 -1.97
CA ASP A 75 5.23 2.15 -0.68
C ASP A 75 5.96 1.09 0.15
N TRP A 76 5.44 -0.14 0.18
CA TRP A 76 6.13 -1.27 0.81
C TRP A 76 7.47 -1.58 0.15
N GLN A 77 7.55 -1.58 -1.19
CA GLN A 77 8.83 -1.79 -1.89
C GLN A 77 9.83 -0.70 -1.53
N CYS A 78 9.41 0.56 -1.45
CA CYS A 78 10.27 1.66 -1.03
C CYS A 78 10.83 1.43 0.37
N VAL A 79 9.98 1.10 1.35
CA VAL A 79 10.40 0.80 2.72
C VAL A 79 11.30 -0.43 2.77
N ASN A 80 10.97 -1.49 2.03
CA ASN A 80 11.79 -2.70 1.95
C ASN A 80 13.17 -2.40 1.36
N ASP A 81 13.23 -1.61 0.30
CA ASP A 81 14.49 -1.22 -0.34
C ASP A 81 15.32 -0.33 0.58
N MET A 82 14.70 0.50 1.43
CA MET A 82 15.43 1.25 2.44
C MET A 82 16.01 0.35 3.52
N VAL A 83 15.23 -0.59 4.05
CA VAL A 83 15.69 -1.46 5.15
C VAL A 83 16.71 -2.50 4.67
N ASN A 84 16.53 -3.04 3.46
CA ASN A 84 17.33 -4.17 2.95
C ASN A 84 18.26 -3.80 1.79
N GLY A 85 18.27 -2.53 1.35
CA GLY A 85 19.08 -2.06 0.25
C GLY A 85 20.57 -2.02 0.60
N SER A 86 21.40 -2.43 -0.36
CA SER A 86 22.86 -2.43 -0.22
C SER A 86 23.47 -1.05 0.03
N ASN A 87 22.75 0.01 -0.33
CA ASN A 87 23.18 1.42 -0.20
C ASN A 87 22.48 2.14 0.97
N THR A 88 21.65 1.43 1.74
CA THR A 88 20.78 2.00 2.78
C THR A 88 20.88 1.19 4.09
N SER A 89 21.99 0.48 4.31
CA SER A 89 22.23 -0.36 5.49
C SER A 89 22.21 0.38 6.83
N GLU A 90 22.18 1.71 6.81
CA GLU A 90 22.08 2.58 8.00
C GLU A 90 20.61 2.85 8.40
N PHE A 91 19.63 2.39 7.61
CA PHE A 91 18.22 2.49 7.95
C PHE A 91 17.80 1.34 8.87
N GLY A 92 17.64 1.64 10.16
CA GLY A 92 17.01 0.72 11.11
C GLY A 92 15.50 0.61 10.91
N TYR A 93 14.91 -0.55 11.19
CA TYR A 93 13.45 -0.73 11.27
C TYR A 93 13.04 -0.95 12.72
N ASP A 94 12.20 -0.06 13.26
CA ASP A 94 11.58 -0.21 14.58
C ASP A 94 10.33 -1.09 14.43
N SER A 95 10.43 -2.33 14.92
CA SER A 95 9.35 -3.31 14.89
C SER A 95 8.19 -2.97 15.82
N GLU A 96 8.40 -2.17 16.86
CA GLU A 96 7.35 -1.78 17.81
C GLU A 96 6.52 -0.63 17.27
N LYS A 97 7.17 0.34 16.62
CA LYS A 97 6.51 1.51 16.01
C LYS A 97 6.11 1.28 14.55
N HIS A 98 6.51 0.15 13.98
CA HIS A 98 6.30 -0.20 12.57
C HIS A 98 6.82 0.88 11.60
N CYS A 99 7.94 1.53 11.94
CA CYS A 99 8.50 2.62 11.16
C CYS A 99 10.01 2.47 10.97
N VAL A 100 10.53 3.14 9.95
CA VAL A 100 11.96 3.22 9.69
C VAL A 100 12.54 4.31 10.59
N THR A 101 13.54 3.95 11.40
CA THR A 101 14.21 4.85 12.36
C THR A 101 15.69 4.95 12.02
N PRO A 102 16.06 5.76 11.03
CA PRO A 102 17.45 6.09 10.76
C PRO A 102 17.85 7.35 11.55
N GLU A 103 19.15 7.59 11.68
CA GLU A 103 19.67 8.84 12.22
C GLU A 103 19.37 10.02 11.26
N ASP A 104 19.23 11.23 11.80
CA ASP A 104 18.88 12.43 11.01
C ASP A 104 19.84 12.66 9.82
N LEU A 105 21.13 12.34 10.00
CA LEU A 105 22.15 12.46 8.95
C LEU A 105 21.88 11.53 7.76
N VAL A 106 21.31 10.36 8.01
CA VAL A 106 20.97 9.35 6.99
C VAL A 106 19.74 9.83 6.20
N TRP A 107 18.77 10.47 6.86
CA TRP A 107 17.65 11.13 6.17
C TRP A 107 18.11 12.25 5.24
N GLU A 108 18.95 13.16 5.75
CA GLU A 108 19.46 14.31 5.00
C GLU A 108 20.33 13.90 3.79
N ALA A 109 21.04 12.77 3.87
CA ALA A 109 21.79 12.21 2.74
C ALA A 109 20.89 11.51 1.71
N TYR A 110 19.76 10.95 2.14
CA TYR A 110 18.87 10.13 1.30
C TYR A 110 17.83 10.96 0.52
N LEU A 111 17.25 12.00 1.14
CA LEU A 111 16.23 12.85 0.52
C LEU A 111 16.65 13.49 -0.82
N PRO A 112 17.89 14.00 -0.98
CA PRO A 112 18.35 14.58 -2.24
C PRO A 112 18.46 13.56 -3.39
N VAL A 113 18.73 12.30 -3.06
CA VAL A 113 18.95 11.21 -4.03
C VAL A 113 17.63 10.54 -4.41
N HIS A 114 16.65 10.53 -3.51
CA HIS A 114 15.36 9.85 -3.67
C HIS A 114 14.16 10.82 -3.58
N HIS A 115 14.03 11.67 -4.61
CA HIS A 115 12.99 12.70 -4.78
C HIS A 115 11.51 12.22 -4.73
N VAL A 116 11.26 10.91 -4.63
CA VAL A 116 9.92 10.29 -4.69
C VAL A 116 9.28 10.14 -3.29
N MET A 117 10.07 10.33 -2.22
CA MET A 117 9.69 10.01 -0.84
C MET A 117 8.84 11.08 -0.12
N THR A 118 8.76 12.30 -0.66
CA THR A 118 8.03 13.42 -0.03
C THR A 118 6.52 13.14 0.11
N PHE A 119 5.97 12.18 -0.64
CA PHE A 119 4.53 11.88 -0.62
C PHE A 119 4.10 10.75 0.33
N VAL A 120 5.04 10.05 1.00
CA VAL A 120 4.69 8.86 1.81
C VAL A 120 4.51 9.20 3.30
N PHE A 121 4.95 10.37 3.76
CA PHE A 121 4.94 10.75 5.18
C PHE A 121 4.35 12.14 5.50
N LEU A 122 3.75 12.84 4.53
CA LEU A 122 2.98 14.08 4.71
C LEU A 122 1.49 13.82 4.53
#